data_AF-A0A1R3I0W3-F1
#
_entry.id   AF-A0A1R3I0W3-F1
#
_cell.length_a   1.000
_cell.length_b   1.000
_cell.length_c   1.000
_cell.angle_alpha   90.00
_cell.angle_beta   90.00
_cell.angle_gamma   90.00
#
_symmetry.space_group_name_H-M   'P 1'
#
loop_
_entity.id
_entity.type
_entity.pdbx_description
1 polymer ?
#
loop_
_entity_poly.entity_id
_entity_poly.type
_entity_poly.pdbx_seq_one_letter_code
_entity_poly.pdbx_strand_id
1 'polypeptide(L)'
;MNNRNRLSQQDVSGFFSPSWNSALVNSMMWIAGCRPSIFIRLTYALCGSEVELQLPEIILHGLIPRGNLAQISANHIERINVLQMKTIKAEGKLSNELASLQENMADHPIAIIAKMMSRVDEPSGEIDRALDEHDISMVDIMQKADKLRLSTIKELLGILTPVQGVDILAAENGRDGSPLERAVEHQAGTTDDCRRGASEAFCKESRASGL
;
A
#
# COMPACT_ATOMS: atom_id res chain seq x y z
N MET A 1 -0.50 -19.58 -1.39
CA MET A 1 0.89 -19.17 -1.75
C MET A 1 1.43 -19.87 -3.00
N ASN A 2 1.23 -21.19 -3.19
CA ASN A 2 1.94 -21.95 -4.25
C ASN A 2 1.57 -21.59 -5.71
N ASN A 3 0.33 -21.22 -6.01
CA ASN A 3 -0.06 -20.96 -7.40
C ASN A 3 0.49 -19.64 -7.93
N ARG A 4 0.46 -18.57 -7.12
CA ARG A 4 1.00 -17.25 -7.47
C ARG A 4 2.52 -17.31 -7.70
N ASN A 5 3.24 -18.01 -6.83
CA ASN A 5 4.68 -18.20 -6.99
C ASN A 5 5.02 -18.98 -8.28
N ARG A 6 4.26 -20.04 -8.59
CA ARG A 6 4.45 -20.79 -9.84
C ARG A 6 4.21 -19.91 -11.08
N LEU A 7 3.17 -19.09 -11.06
CA LEU A 7 2.83 -18.21 -12.19
C LEU A 7 3.84 -17.08 -12.37
N SER A 8 4.40 -16.53 -11.30
CA SER A 8 5.42 -15.48 -11.42
C SER A 8 6.73 -15.99 -12.01
N GLN A 9 7.05 -17.27 -11.85
CA GLN A 9 8.20 -17.89 -12.53
C GLN A 9 7.99 -18.02 -14.05
N GLN A 10 6.74 -17.90 -14.53
CA GLN A 10 6.40 -17.96 -15.96
C GLN A 10 6.28 -16.56 -16.58
N ASP A 11 5.68 -15.62 -15.86
CA ASP A 11 5.55 -14.23 -16.26
C ASP A 11 5.46 -13.37 -14.99
N VAL A 12 6.57 -12.73 -14.62
CA VAL A 12 6.62 -11.82 -13.47
C VAL A 12 6.18 -10.41 -13.83
N SER A 13 6.42 -9.97 -15.06
CA SER A 13 6.07 -8.63 -15.53
C SER A 13 4.56 -8.38 -15.46
N GLY A 14 3.74 -9.38 -15.81
CA GLY A 14 2.28 -9.32 -15.67
C GLY A 14 1.78 -9.09 -14.24
N PHE A 15 2.58 -9.39 -13.21
CA PHE A 15 2.23 -9.10 -11.81
C PHE A 15 2.52 -7.67 -11.38
N PHE A 16 3.52 -7.02 -11.98
CA PHE A 16 3.87 -5.62 -11.70
C PHE A 16 2.99 -4.63 -12.46
N SER A 17 2.44 -5.04 -13.61
CA SER A 17 1.48 -4.25 -14.39
C SER A 17 0.36 -5.15 -14.95
N PRO A 18 -0.56 -5.64 -14.11
CA PRO A 18 -1.65 -6.48 -14.53
C PRO A 18 -2.61 -5.71 -15.44
N SER A 19 -2.96 -6.33 -16.56
CA SER A 19 -3.87 -5.78 -17.56
C SER A 19 -5.33 -5.75 -17.12
N TRP A 20 -5.69 -6.49 -16.07
CA TRP A 20 -7.05 -6.53 -15.51
C TRP A 20 -7.33 -5.43 -14.49
N ASN A 21 -6.33 -4.61 -14.15
CA ASN A 21 -6.48 -3.48 -13.25
C ASN A 21 -6.66 -2.16 -14.03
N SER A 22 -7.34 -1.20 -13.42
CA SER A 22 -7.36 0.17 -13.96
C SER A 22 -5.99 0.84 -13.80
N ALA A 23 -5.71 1.85 -14.62
CA ALA A 23 -4.48 2.64 -14.51
C ALA A 23 -4.29 3.25 -13.11
N LEU A 24 -5.39 3.64 -12.46
CA LEU A 24 -5.39 4.16 -11.10
C LEU A 24 -5.00 3.09 -10.07
N VAL A 25 -5.54 1.87 -10.19
CA VAL A 25 -5.15 0.77 -9.30
C VAL A 25 -3.68 0.40 -9.51
N ASN A 26 -3.23 0.36 -10.78
CA ASN A 26 -1.84 0.07 -11.11
C ASN A 26 -0.87 1.14 -10.58
N SER A 27 -1.24 2.43 -10.59
CA SER A 27 -0.37 3.50 -10.07
C SER A 27 -0.21 3.46 -8.54
N MET A 28 -1.17 2.89 -7.82
CA MET A 28 -1.10 2.72 -6.37
C MET A 28 -0.45 1.40 -5.93
N MET A 29 -0.17 0.50 -6.88
CA MET A 29 0.51 -0.74 -6.54
C MET A 29 1.93 -0.47 -6.06
N TRP A 30 2.27 -1.18 -5.00
CA TRP A 30 3.65 -1.46 -4.64
C TRP A 30 4.05 -2.79 -5.28
N ILE A 31 5.20 -3.36 -4.90
CA ILE A 31 5.84 -4.58 -5.46
C ILE A 31 4.83 -5.70 -5.78
N ALA A 32 4.26 -5.69 -7.00
CA ALA A 32 3.18 -6.56 -7.47
C ALA A 32 1.95 -6.70 -6.53
N GLY A 33 1.58 -5.64 -5.80
CA GLY A 33 0.41 -5.65 -4.91
C GLY A 33 0.36 -4.47 -3.95
N CYS A 34 -0.53 -4.49 -2.96
CA CYS A 34 -0.65 -3.39 -2.01
C CYS A 34 0.58 -3.24 -1.10
N ARG A 35 0.77 -2.05 -0.53
CA ARG A 35 1.80 -1.78 0.48
C ARG A 35 1.31 -2.24 1.86
N PRO A 36 2.01 -3.12 2.59
CA PRO A 36 1.55 -3.71 3.85
C PRO A 36 1.04 -2.73 4.93
N SER A 37 1.58 -1.52 5.00
CA SER A 37 1.17 -0.46 5.93
C SER A 37 -0.27 0.01 5.71
N ILE A 38 -0.89 -0.30 4.57
CA ILE A 38 -2.31 -0.03 4.33
C ILE A 38 -3.23 -0.80 5.29
N PHE A 39 -2.89 -2.04 5.67
CA PHE A 39 -3.70 -2.84 6.59
C PHE A 39 -3.78 -2.19 7.97
N ILE A 40 -2.67 -1.59 8.41
CA ILE A 40 -2.56 -0.90 9.69
C ILE A 40 -3.31 0.44 9.65
N ARG A 41 -3.16 1.20 8.55
CA ARG A 41 -3.92 2.44 8.36
C ARG A 41 -5.43 2.21 8.30
N LEU A 42 -5.86 1.13 7.65
CA LEU A 42 -7.25 0.72 7.63
C LEU A 42 -7.76 0.38 9.03
N THR A 43 -6.94 -0.31 9.83
CA THR A 43 -7.28 -0.58 11.23
C THR A 43 -7.53 0.71 11.99
N TYR A 44 -6.64 1.70 11.88
CA TYR A 44 -6.84 3.01 12.51
C TYR A 44 -8.10 3.73 12.00
N ALA A 45 -8.34 3.72 10.69
CA ALA A 45 -9.50 4.36 10.09
C ALA A 45 -10.81 3.74 10.60
N LEU A 46 -10.91 2.40 10.58
CA LEU A 46 -12.09 1.68 11.08
C LEU A 46 -12.33 1.92 12.56
N CYS A 47 -11.27 1.94 13.37
CA CYS A 47 -11.39 2.22 14.80
C CYS A 47 -11.79 3.68 15.05
N GLY A 48 -11.30 4.62 14.26
CA GLY A 48 -11.66 6.03 14.32
C GLY A 48 -13.13 6.26 13.95
N SER A 49 -13.60 5.70 12.83
CA SER A 49 -14.98 5.87 12.37
C SER A 49 -16.01 5.27 13.33
N GLU A 50 -15.71 4.13 13.96
CA GLU A 50 -16.60 3.52 14.96
C GLU A 50 -16.70 4.38 16.24
N VAL A 51 -15.59 4.99 16.67
CA VAL A 51 -15.59 5.95 17.78
C VAL A 51 -16.39 7.19 17.42
N GLU A 52 -16.25 7.70 16.19
CA GLU A 52 -16.92 8.91 15.73
C GLU A 52 -18.45 8.76 15.67
N LEU A 53 -18.95 7.57 15.30
CA LEU A 53 -20.37 7.23 15.36
C LEU A 53 -20.92 7.14 16.80
N GLN A 54 -20.07 6.76 17.76
CA GLN A 54 -20.46 6.57 19.17
C GLN A 54 -20.24 7.83 20.03
N LEU A 55 -19.50 8.83 19.53
CA LEU A 55 -19.26 10.12 20.21
C LEU A 55 -20.54 10.81 20.71
N PRO A 56 -21.66 10.86 19.95
CA PRO A 56 -22.89 11.48 20.43
C PRO A 56 -23.47 10.78 21.67
N GLU A 57 -23.43 9.44 21.71
CA GLU A 57 -23.93 8.67 22.85
C GLU A 57 -22.98 8.75 24.06
N ILE A 58 -21.67 8.79 23.84
CA ILE A 58 -20.66 8.94 24.91
C ILE A 58 -20.79 10.32 25.58
N ILE A 59 -20.84 11.39 24.78
CA ILE A 59 -20.87 12.77 25.29
C ILE A 59 -22.23 13.08 25.94
N LEU A 60 -23.33 12.59 25.38
CA LEU A 60 -24.68 12.96 25.81
C LEU A 60 -25.24 12.03 26.90
N HIS A 61 -24.87 10.75 26.92
CA HIS A 61 -25.42 9.75 27.85
C HIS A 61 -24.39 9.13 28.80
N GLY A 62 -23.10 9.46 28.69
CA GLY A 62 -22.05 8.92 29.56
C GLY A 62 -21.89 7.40 29.48
N LEU A 63 -22.41 6.79 28.40
CA LEU A 63 -22.39 5.35 28.19
C LEU A 63 -21.02 4.91 27.64
N ILE A 64 -20.53 3.77 28.13
CA ILE A 64 -19.31 3.13 27.63
C ILE A 64 -19.59 2.65 26.19
N PRO A 65 -18.70 2.95 25.21
CA PRO A 65 -18.88 2.58 23.81
C PRO A 65 -19.26 1.10 23.63
N ARG A 66 -20.38 0.85 22.95
CA ARG A 66 -20.87 -0.47 22.56
C ARG A 66 -20.45 -0.75 21.11
N GLY A 67 -19.16 -0.99 20.92
CA GLY A 67 -18.61 -1.50 19.66
C GLY A 67 -17.29 -2.18 19.89
N ASN A 68 -17.09 -3.35 19.28
CA ASN A 68 -15.89 -4.15 19.52
C ASN A 68 -14.62 -3.49 18.94
N LEU A 69 -14.72 -2.72 17.84
CA LEU A 69 -13.61 -1.95 17.26
C LEU A 69 -13.34 -0.61 17.98
N ALA A 70 -14.36 0.00 18.60
CA ALA A 70 -14.19 1.19 19.45
C ALA A 70 -13.44 0.88 20.77
N GLN A 71 -13.40 -0.40 21.18
CA GLN A 71 -12.65 -0.87 22.36
C GLN A 71 -11.22 -1.35 22.00
N ILE A 72 -10.51 -0.60 21.15
CA ILE A 72 -9.06 -0.77 21.05
C ILE A 72 -8.41 -0.20 22.32
N SER A 73 -7.90 -1.10 23.18
CA SER A 73 -7.12 -0.73 24.36
C SER A 73 -5.86 0.04 23.97
N ALA A 74 -5.40 0.95 24.84
CA ALA A 74 -4.13 1.66 24.67
C ALA A 74 -2.94 0.70 24.43
N ASN A 75 -2.96 -0.49 25.05
CA ASN A 75 -1.96 -1.52 24.82
C ASN A 75 -2.00 -2.10 23.39
N HIS A 76 -3.19 -2.26 22.80
CA HIS A 76 -3.33 -2.68 21.40
C HIS A 76 -2.79 -1.60 20.46
N ILE A 77 -3.07 -0.31 20.72
CA ILE A 77 -2.52 0.81 19.93
C ILE A 77 -1.00 0.83 19.98
N GLU A 78 -0.40 0.68 21.17
CA GLU A 78 1.05 0.63 21.31
C GLU A 78 1.66 -0.52 20.49
N ARG A 79 1.09 -1.72 20.59
CA ARG A 79 1.53 -2.89 19.80
C ARG A 79 1.35 -2.68 18.30
N ILE A 80 0.25 -2.07 17.87
CA ILE A 80 0.01 -1.73 16.45
C ILE A 80 1.02 -0.69 15.97
N ASN A 81 1.34 0.33 16.77
CA ASN A 81 2.37 1.33 16.45
C ASN A 81 3.76 0.70 16.28
N VAL A 82 4.15 -0.21 17.18
CA VAL A 82 5.40 -0.97 17.05
C VAL A 82 5.41 -1.80 15.75
N LEU A 83 4.30 -2.49 15.45
CA LEU A 83 4.15 -3.23 14.20
C LEU A 83 4.23 -2.31 12.97
N GLN A 84 3.66 -1.11 13.04
CA GLN A 84 3.71 -0.11 11.97
C GLN A 84 5.14 0.34 11.70
N MET A 85 5.89 0.72 12.73
CA MET A 85 7.29 1.13 12.58
C MET A 85 8.14 0.01 11.98
N LYS A 86 7.96 -1.24 12.46
CA LYS A 86 8.63 -2.43 11.92
C LYS A 86 8.29 -2.64 10.44
N THR A 87 7.02 -2.54 10.09
CA THR A 87 6.52 -2.73 8.72
C THR A 87 7.05 -1.65 7.78
N ILE A 88 6.96 -0.37 8.15
CA ILE A 88 7.48 0.75 7.34
C ILE A 88 8.99 0.62 7.10
N LYS A 89 9.75 0.21 8.13
CA LYS A 89 11.19 -0.03 7.99
C LYS A 89 11.49 -1.15 7.00
N ALA A 90 10.71 -2.23 7.01
CA ALA A 90 10.87 -3.34 6.06
C ALA A 90 10.43 -2.95 4.63
N GLU A 91 9.35 -2.17 4.49
CA GLU A 91 8.91 -1.61 3.22
C GLU A 91 9.98 -0.71 2.59
N GLY A 92 10.63 0.13 3.40
CA GLY A 92 11.74 0.98 2.94
C GLY A 92 12.91 0.16 2.42
N LYS A 93 13.29 -0.92 3.12
CA LYS A 93 14.36 -1.82 2.65
C LYS A 93 14.04 -2.46 1.30
N LEU A 94 12.83 -3.01 1.15
CA LEU A 94 12.40 -3.63 -0.10
C LEU A 94 12.22 -2.61 -1.22
N SER A 95 11.81 -1.38 -0.91
CA SER A 95 11.70 -0.32 -1.92
C SER A 95 13.07 0.12 -2.42
N ASN A 96 14.07 0.20 -1.53
CA ASN A 96 15.46 0.48 -1.93
C ASN A 96 16.04 -0.66 -2.76
N GLU A 97 15.77 -1.92 -2.39
CA GLU A 97 16.17 -3.08 -3.16
C GLU A 97 15.56 -3.08 -4.58
N LEU A 98 14.27 -2.75 -4.70
CA LEU A 98 13.62 -2.60 -6.01
C LEU A 98 14.27 -1.47 -6.83
N ALA A 99 14.56 -0.33 -6.18
CA ALA A 99 15.20 0.80 -6.84
C ALA A 99 16.58 0.41 -7.40
N SER A 100 17.41 -0.29 -6.60
CA SER A 100 18.71 -0.78 -7.08
C SER A 100 18.58 -1.79 -8.22
N LEU A 101 17.56 -2.67 -8.19
CA LEU A 101 17.28 -3.58 -9.32
C LEU A 101 16.90 -2.81 -10.59
N GLN A 102 16.10 -1.74 -10.44
CA GLN A 102 15.71 -0.87 -11.55
C GLN A 102 16.88 -0.05 -12.09
N GLU A 103 17.78 0.44 -11.22
CA GLU A 103 19.01 1.15 -11.61
C GLU A 103 19.98 0.23 -12.36
N ASN A 104 20.23 -0.98 -11.86
CA ASN A 104 21.10 -1.95 -12.54
C ASN A 104 20.54 -2.34 -13.92
N MET A 105 19.22 -2.48 -14.04
CA MET A 105 18.58 -2.67 -15.35
C MET A 105 18.72 -1.43 -16.23
N ALA A 106 18.66 -0.22 -15.65
CA ALA A 106 18.82 1.09 -16.31
C ALA A 106 20.25 1.37 -16.81
N ASP A 107 21.24 0.61 -16.37
CA ASP A 107 22.61 0.66 -16.88
C ASP A 107 22.82 -0.21 -18.15
N HIS A 108 21.98 -1.22 -18.37
CA HIS A 108 21.94 -2.04 -19.59
C HIS A 108 21.07 -1.55 -20.80
N PRO A 109 20.10 -0.62 -20.72
CA PRO A 109 18.98 -0.60 -21.63
C PRO A 109 19.01 0.49 -22.69
N ILE A 110 20.03 1.35 -22.80
CA ILE A 110 20.18 2.06 -24.08
C ILE A 110 20.38 1.03 -25.20
N ALA A 111 21.16 -0.01 -24.95
CA ALA A 111 21.37 -1.10 -25.92
C ALA A 111 20.14 -2.01 -26.08
N ILE A 112 19.45 -2.36 -24.99
CA ILE A 112 18.26 -3.24 -25.03
C ILE A 112 17.06 -2.53 -25.68
N ILE A 113 16.78 -1.27 -25.32
CA ILE A 113 15.73 -0.46 -25.96
C ILE A 113 16.08 -0.22 -27.44
N ALA A 114 17.34 0.08 -27.76
CA ALA A 114 17.78 0.20 -29.16
C ALA A 114 17.61 -1.11 -29.95
N LYS A 115 17.88 -2.28 -29.35
CA LYS A 115 17.61 -3.60 -29.97
C LYS A 115 16.11 -3.83 -30.14
N MET A 116 15.28 -3.56 -29.12
CA MET A 116 13.83 -3.76 -29.21
C MET A 116 13.16 -2.83 -30.23
N MET A 117 13.74 -1.64 -30.47
CA MET A 117 13.32 -0.70 -31.51
C MET A 117 13.90 -1.03 -32.90
N SER A 118 15.08 -1.66 -32.97
CA SER A 118 15.71 -2.10 -34.20
C SER A 118 15.09 -3.43 -34.62
N ARG A 119 14.34 -3.47 -35.72
CA ARG A 119 13.65 -4.67 -36.24
C ARG A 119 14.59 -5.79 -36.73
N VAL A 120 15.81 -5.87 -36.20
CA VAL A 120 16.84 -6.84 -36.58
C VAL A 120 16.78 -7.96 -35.55
N ASP A 121 16.30 -9.11 -35.99
CA ASP A 121 16.13 -10.34 -35.23
C ASP A 121 17.49 -11.05 -35.06
N GLU A 122 18.47 -10.33 -34.53
CA GLU A 122 19.76 -10.91 -34.21
C GLU A 122 19.72 -11.44 -32.76
N PRO A 123 19.88 -12.75 -32.56
CA PRO A 123 19.79 -13.37 -31.24
C PRO A 123 21.06 -13.04 -30.45
N SER A 124 21.11 -11.84 -29.87
CA SER A 124 22.09 -11.54 -28.82
C SER A 124 21.64 -12.24 -27.54
N GLY A 125 22.18 -13.44 -27.31
CA GLY A 125 21.90 -14.24 -26.12
C GLY A 125 22.40 -13.61 -24.81
N GLU A 126 23.22 -12.55 -24.87
CA GLU A 126 23.59 -11.76 -23.69
C GLU A 126 22.42 -10.92 -23.17
N ILE A 127 21.59 -10.38 -24.07
CA ILE A 127 20.42 -9.58 -23.71
C ILE A 127 19.32 -10.46 -23.13
N ASP A 128 19.06 -11.61 -23.75
CA ASP A 128 18.03 -12.54 -23.28
C ASP A 128 18.40 -13.08 -21.89
N ARG A 129 19.69 -13.39 -21.64
CA ARG A 129 20.18 -13.79 -20.31
C ARG A 129 20.04 -12.68 -19.25
N ALA A 130 20.28 -11.43 -19.63
CA ALA A 130 20.11 -10.29 -18.72
C ALA A 130 18.63 -10.07 -18.35
N LEU A 131 17.72 -10.29 -19.31
CA LEU A 131 16.28 -10.25 -19.05
C LEU A 131 15.83 -11.40 -18.13
N ASP A 132 16.31 -12.63 -18.37
CA ASP A 132 16.02 -13.78 -17.51
C ASP A 132 16.54 -13.55 -16.06
N GLU A 133 17.75 -13.02 -15.90
CA GLU A 133 18.34 -12.70 -14.59
C GLU A 133 17.55 -11.60 -13.85
N HIS A 134 17.03 -10.62 -14.61
CA HIS A 134 16.15 -9.61 -14.05
C HIS A 134 14.81 -10.19 -13.61
N ASP A 135 14.18 -11.05 -14.42
CA ASP A 135 12.92 -11.69 -14.08
C ASP A 135 13.05 -12.53 -12.81
N ILE A 136 14.14 -13.28 -12.65
CA ILE A 136 14.46 -14.02 -11.41
C ILE A 136 14.51 -13.07 -10.21
N SER A 137 15.18 -11.93 -10.36
CA SER A 137 15.31 -10.92 -9.31
C SER A 137 13.97 -10.26 -8.96
N MET A 138 13.12 -10.00 -9.96
CA MET A 138 11.76 -9.49 -9.76
C MET A 138 10.86 -10.51 -9.04
N VAL A 139 11.02 -11.80 -9.33
CA VAL A 139 10.27 -12.85 -8.61
C VAL A 139 10.69 -12.90 -7.14
N ASP A 140 11.98 -12.84 -6.85
CA ASP A 140 12.50 -12.87 -5.48
C ASP A 140 11.98 -11.67 -4.66
N ILE A 141 12.05 -10.46 -5.20
CA ILE A 141 11.56 -9.28 -4.48
C ILE A 141 10.03 -9.29 -4.29
N MET A 142 9.29 -9.82 -5.28
CA MET A 142 7.85 -10.05 -5.13
C MET A 142 7.55 -11.04 -4.00
N GLN A 143 8.28 -12.16 -3.92
CA GLN A 143 8.10 -13.15 -2.85
C GLN A 143 8.42 -12.54 -1.47
N LYS A 144 9.47 -11.73 -1.36
CA LYS A 144 9.82 -11.00 -0.13
C LYS A 144 8.70 -10.04 0.27
N ALA A 145 8.12 -9.31 -0.68
CA ALA A 145 6.99 -8.42 -0.44
C ALA A 145 5.72 -9.19 -0.01
N ASP A 146 5.40 -10.31 -0.67
CA ASP A 146 4.26 -11.17 -0.31
C ASP A 146 4.43 -11.76 1.09
N LYS A 147 5.65 -12.19 1.45
CA LYS A 147 5.97 -12.64 2.81
C LYS A 147 5.77 -11.52 3.83
N LEU A 148 6.19 -10.29 3.51
CA LEU A 148 5.97 -9.14 4.37
C LEU A 148 4.48 -8.88 4.58
N ARG A 149 3.68 -8.81 3.51
CA ARG A 149 2.21 -8.65 3.58
C ARG A 149 1.56 -9.68 4.50
N LEU A 150 1.88 -10.96 4.30
CA LEU A 150 1.33 -12.04 5.13
C LEU A 150 1.77 -11.93 6.59
N SER A 151 3.04 -11.61 6.85
CA SER A 151 3.53 -11.45 8.21
C SER A 151 2.86 -10.26 8.92
N THR A 152 2.68 -9.14 8.22
CA THR A 152 2.01 -7.95 8.75
C THR A 152 0.56 -8.25 9.10
N ILE A 153 -0.22 -8.87 8.19
CA ILE A 153 -1.61 -9.25 8.49
C ILE A 153 -1.66 -10.22 9.66
N LYS A 154 -0.79 -11.24 9.68
CA LYS A 154 -0.77 -12.24 10.76
C LYS A 154 -0.45 -11.62 12.12
N GLU A 155 0.56 -10.75 12.18
CA GLU A 155 0.93 -10.05 13.42
C GLU A 155 -0.18 -9.09 13.86
N LEU A 156 -0.81 -8.37 12.91
CA LEU A 156 -1.93 -7.47 13.17
C LEU A 156 -3.14 -8.22 13.76
N LEU A 157 -3.54 -9.33 13.13
CA LEU A 157 -4.63 -10.18 13.64
C LEU A 157 -4.29 -10.82 15.00
N GLY A 158 -3.01 -11.02 15.32
CA GLY A 158 -2.57 -11.48 16.64
C GLY A 158 -2.53 -10.39 17.72
N ILE A 159 -2.68 -9.11 17.34
CA ILE A 159 -2.85 -8.01 18.29
C ILE A 159 -4.34 -7.78 18.60
N LEU A 160 -5.20 -7.99 17.61
CA LEU A 160 -6.63 -7.75 17.69
C LEU A 160 -7.38 -8.90 18.36
N THR A 161 -8.58 -8.63 18.89
CA THR A 161 -9.48 -9.70 19.32
C THR A 161 -10.04 -10.44 18.08
N PRO A 162 -10.40 -11.72 18.18
CA PRO A 162 -10.91 -12.49 17.04
C PRO A 162 -12.09 -11.82 16.31
N VAL A 163 -12.98 -11.15 17.06
CA VAL A 163 -14.13 -10.45 16.48
C VAL A 163 -13.68 -9.16 15.77
N GLN A 164 -12.72 -8.41 16.32
CA GLN A 164 -12.14 -7.23 15.63
C GLN A 164 -11.43 -7.63 14.33
N GLY A 165 -10.75 -8.78 14.35
CA GLY A 165 -10.07 -9.33 13.17
C GLY A 165 -11.05 -9.69 12.05
N VAL A 166 -12.20 -10.26 12.39
CA VAL A 166 -13.27 -10.54 11.40
C VAL A 166 -13.82 -9.25 10.82
N ASP A 167 -14.07 -8.22 11.62
CA ASP A 167 -14.61 -6.94 11.14
C ASP A 167 -13.64 -6.27 10.14
N ILE A 168 -12.34 -6.31 10.41
CA ILE A 168 -11.31 -5.78 9.51
C ILE A 168 -11.22 -6.58 8.19
N LEU A 169 -11.29 -7.91 8.26
CA LEU A 169 -11.28 -8.77 7.06
C LEU A 169 -12.59 -8.67 6.25
N ALA A 170 -13.72 -8.41 6.92
CA ALA A 170 -15.01 -8.22 6.28
C ALA A 170 -15.10 -6.85 5.59
N ALA A 171 -14.46 -5.82 6.15
CA ALA A 171 -14.34 -4.51 5.52
C ALA A 171 -13.61 -4.56 4.16
N GLU A 172 -12.75 -5.53 3.92
CA GLU A 172 -12.14 -5.77 2.60
C GLU A 172 -13.12 -6.42 1.58
N ASN A 173 -14.21 -7.06 2.04
CA ASN A 173 -15.10 -7.89 1.20
C ASN A 173 -16.55 -7.35 1.05
N GLY A 174 -16.88 -6.21 1.66
CA GLY A 174 -18.21 -5.60 1.61
C GLY A 174 -18.56 -5.06 0.22
N ARG A 175 -19.66 -5.56 -0.37
CA ARG A 175 -20.17 -5.24 -1.73
C ARG A 175 -20.77 -3.83 -1.90
N ASP A 176 -20.87 -3.04 -0.84
CA ASP A 176 -21.39 -1.66 -0.88
C ASP A 176 -20.31 -0.68 -0.46
N GLY A 177 -19.46 -0.26 -1.41
CA GLY A 177 -18.42 0.77 -1.24
C GLY A 177 -17.49 0.49 -0.06
N SER A 178 -16.28 0.01 -0.33
CA SER A 178 -15.38 -0.42 0.75
C SER A 178 -15.17 0.71 1.78
N PRO A 179 -15.15 0.43 3.09
CA PRO A 179 -14.73 1.40 4.10
C PRO A 179 -13.37 2.03 3.80
N LEU A 180 -12.52 1.33 3.04
CA LEU A 180 -11.30 1.84 2.41
C LEU A 180 -11.58 2.98 1.42
N GLU A 181 -12.53 2.84 0.51
CA GLU A 181 -12.94 3.87 -0.44
C GLU A 181 -13.45 5.11 0.29
N ARG A 182 -14.34 4.95 1.29
CA ARG A 182 -14.82 6.08 2.09
C ARG A 182 -13.72 6.73 2.93
N ALA A 183 -12.81 5.94 3.52
CA ALA A 183 -11.69 6.47 4.31
C ALA A 183 -10.67 7.20 3.42
N VAL A 184 -10.42 6.69 2.20
CA VAL A 184 -9.55 7.33 1.21
C VAL A 184 -10.20 8.60 0.67
N GLU A 185 -11.50 8.60 0.38
CA GLU A 185 -12.25 9.80 -0.04
C GLU A 185 -12.31 10.86 1.07
N HIS A 186 -12.51 10.46 2.33
CA HIS A 186 -12.51 11.37 3.47
C HIS A 186 -11.13 12.01 3.70
N GLN A 187 -10.06 11.22 3.54
CA GLN A 187 -8.69 11.71 3.67
C GLN A 187 -8.25 12.54 2.46
N ALA A 188 -8.77 12.24 1.25
CA ALA A 188 -8.63 13.09 0.07
C ALA A 188 -9.36 14.43 0.24
N GLY A 189 -10.57 14.42 0.80
CA GLY A 189 -11.34 15.64 1.12
C GLY A 189 -10.62 16.54 2.14
N THR A 190 -10.07 15.94 3.19
CA THR A 190 -9.31 16.68 4.22
C THR A 190 -8.00 17.26 3.67
N THR A 191 -7.32 16.54 2.77
CA THR A 191 -6.10 17.04 2.13
C THR A 191 -6.37 18.13 1.09
N ASP A 192 -7.53 18.11 0.42
CA ASP A 192 -7.96 19.18 -0.49
C ASP A 192 -8.40 20.45 0.24
N ASP A 193 -8.99 20.33 1.43
CA ASP A 193 -9.26 21.47 2.32
C ASP A 193 -7.98 22.06 2.91
N CYS A 194 -7.01 21.23 3.31
CA CYS A 194 -5.68 21.71 3.69
C CYS A 194 -4.95 22.41 2.53
N ARG A 195 -5.06 21.90 1.29
CA ARG A 195 -4.42 22.49 0.11
C ARG A 195 -5.10 23.81 -0.31
N ARG A 196 -6.43 23.91 -0.19
CA ARG A 196 -7.17 25.16 -0.39
C ARG A 196 -6.85 26.19 0.69
N GLY A 197 -6.83 25.79 1.96
CA GLY A 197 -6.45 26.66 3.08
C GLY A 197 -5.02 27.19 2.96
N ALA A 198 -4.06 26.34 2.54
CA ALA A 198 -2.68 26.76 2.30
C ALA A 198 -2.56 27.71 1.09
N SER A 199 -3.32 27.47 0.01
CA SER A 199 -3.34 28.36 -1.16
C SER A 199 -3.98 29.71 -0.86
N GLU A 200 -5.03 29.75 -0.03
CA GLU A 200 -5.67 30.99 0.40
C GLU A 200 -4.81 31.79 1.40
N ALA A 201 -4.10 31.10 2.29
CA ALA A 201 -3.12 31.72 3.18
C ALA A 201 -1.96 32.33 2.39
N PHE A 202 -1.41 31.60 1.42
CA PHE A 202 -0.34 32.08 0.54
C PHE A 202 -0.78 33.28 -0.32
N CYS A 203 -1.99 33.26 -0.89
CA CYS A 203 -2.54 34.41 -1.63
C CYS A 203 -2.79 35.63 -0.74
N LYS A 204 -3.21 35.46 0.51
CA LYS A 204 -3.38 36.58 1.46
C LYS A 204 -2.04 37.18 1.88
N GLU A 205 -1.02 36.35 2.04
CA GLU A 205 0.33 36.77 2.42
C GLU A 205 1.03 37.52 1.28
N SER A 206 0.93 37.06 0.02
CA SER A 206 1.41 37.81 -1.15
C SER A 206 0.72 39.18 -1.32
N ARG A 207 -0.58 39.28 -1.00
CA ARG A 207 -1.32 40.56 -1.07
C ARG A 207 -0.92 41.54 0.02
N ALA A 208 -0.50 41.05 1.19
CA ALA A 208 -0.05 41.86 2.31
C ALA A 208 1.41 42.34 2.15
N SER A 209 2.24 41.59 1.42
CA SER A 209 3.66 41.90 1.20
C SER A 209 3.96 42.81 0.01
N GLY A 210 2.97 43.14 -0.82
CA GLY A 210 3.11 44.17 -1.87
C GLY A 210 4.26 43.93 -2.86
N LEU A 211 4.32 42.73 -3.45
CA LEU A 211 4.99 42.49 -4.73
C LEU A 211 3.96 42.45 -5.86
#